data_AF-A0A0C5WNZ1-F1
#
_entry.id   AF-A0A0C5WNZ1-F1
#
_cell.length_a   1.000
_cell.length_b   1.000
_cell.length_c   1.000
_cell.angle_alpha   90.00
_cell.angle_beta   90.00
_cell.angle_gamma   90.00
#
_symmetry.space_group_name_H-M   'P 1'
#
loop_
_entity.id
_entity.type
_entity.pdbx_description
1 polymer ?
#
loop_
_entity_poly.entity_id
_entity_poly.type
_entity_poly.pdbx_seq_one_letter_code
_entity_poly.pdbx_strand_id
1 'polypeptide(L)'
;MSWQWIICEKERAALFREMGHHWLMLKVISWVIQSFTAKLSRKRTKMKPAPIKELITFEDFEKLDIRVGTITAVAEVEKSRKLMKLTVDFGDHVRSILAGIKQERENPFEIEGKQALFVVNLPEQKMAGEVSQGMLFDIGYADKLTPCLAIPEATIPNGSRAG
;
A
#
# COMPACT_ATOMS: atom_id res chain seq x y z
N MET A 1 20.87 23.66 53.33
CA MET A 1 21.23 22.23 53.43
C MET A 1 20.74 21.52 52.18
N SER A 2 21.62 21.24 51.22
CA SER A 2 21.34 20.20 50.23
C SER A 2 22.68 19.74 49.67
N TRP A 3 22.93 18.45 49.82
CA TRP A 3 24.23 17.81 49.68
C TRP A 3 24.52 17.57 48.20
N GLN A 4 25.56 18.22 47.66
CA GLN A 4 26.11 17.91 46.35
C GLN A 4 27.35 17.03 46.58
N TRP A 5 27.17 15.71 46.60
CA TRP A 5 28.29 14.78 46.52
C TRP A 5 28.51 14.34 45.08
N ILE A 6 29.72 14.63 44.63
CA ILE A 6 30.42 14.03 43.51
C ILE A 6 30.35 12.51 43.70
N ILE A 7 29.61 11.83 42.83
CA ILE A 7 29.60 10.36 42.81
C ILE A 7 30.96 9.91 42.30
N CYS A 8 31.68 9.22 43.18
CA CYS A 8 32.97 8.61 42.92
C CYS A 8 32.86 7.62 41.75
N GLU A 9 33.73 7.73 40.75
CA GLU A 9 33.75 6.88 39.55
C GLU A 9 33.91 5.38 39.87
N LYS A 10 34.38 5.05 41.09
CA LYS A 10 34.45 3.67 41.61
C LYS A 10 33.12 3.10 42.12
N GLU A 11 32.18 3.93 42.59
CA GLU A 11 30.86 3.45 43.03
C GLU A 11 29.91 3.17 41.85
N ARG A 12 30.16 3.82 40.71
CA ARG A 12 29.44 3.55 39.46
C ARG A 12 29.66 2.11 38.96
N ALA A 13 30.84 1.53 39.22
CA ALA A 13 31.17 0.16 38.81
C ALA A 13 30.50 -0.92 39.69
N ALA A 14 30.17 -0.60 40.95
CA ALA A 14 29.54 -1.53 41.89
C ALA A 14 28.03 -1.67 41.63
N LEU A 15 27.33 -0.56 41.39
CA LEU A 15 25.92 -0.55 40.95
C LEU A 15 25.71 -1.23 39.59
N PHE A 16 26.76 -1.27 38.74
CA PHE A 16 26.74 -1.97 37.46
C PHE A 16 26.82 -3.51 37.57
N ARG A 17 27.24 -4.07 38.72
CA ARG A 17 27.27 -5.52 38.94
C ARG A 17 25.94 -6.09 39.41
N GLU A 18 25.12 -5.33 40.12
CA GLU A 18 23.81 -5.80 40.63
C GLU A 18 22.64 -5.60 39.65
N MET A 19 22.80 -4.77 38.62
CA MET A 19 21.77 -4.55 37.59
C MET A 19 21.91 -5.47 36.36
N GLY A 20 22.61 -6.60 36.52
CA GLY A 20 22.73 -7.64 35.50
C GLY A 20 21.34 -8.18 35.13
N HIS A 21 21.08 -8.33 33.83
CA HIS A 21 19.80 -8.67 33.19
C HIS A 21 18.80 -7.50 33.01
N HIS A 22 18.52 -6.67 34.02
CA HIS A 22 17.53 -5.57 33.87
C HIS A 22 18.03 -4.48 32.92
N TRP A 23 19.33 -4.16 32.98
CA TRP A 23 19.96 -3.18 32.09
C TRP A 23 20.08 -3.69 30.65
N LEU A 24 20.27 -5.01 30.46
CA LEU A 24 20.24 -5.64 29.14
C LEU A 24 18.82 -5.65 28.55
N MET A 25 17.79 -5.90 29.36
CA MET A 25 16.39 -5.81 28.92
C MET A 25 16.04 -4.40 28.45
N LEU A 26 16.41 -3.36 29.19
CA LEU A 26 16.16 -1.98 28.78
C LEU A 26 16.90 -1.60 27.49
N LYS A 27 18.10 -2.15 27.27
CA LYS A 27 18.81 -2.01 26.00
C LYS A 27 18.14 -2.75 24.85
N VAL A 28 17.61 -3.95 25.08
CA VAL A 28 16.86 -4.71 24.07
C VAL A 28 15.55 -4.00 23.75
N ILE A 29 14.81 -3.53 24.75
CA ILE A 29 13.57 -2.75 24.56
C ILE A 29 13.87 -1.45 23.81
N SER A 30 14.92 -0.72 24.22
CA SER A 30 15.37 0.49 23.51
C SER A 30 15.79 0.19 22.08
N TRP A 31 16.53 -0.89 21.83
CA TRP A 31 16.93 -1.33 20.49
C TRP A 31 15.74 -1.80 19.64
N VAL A 32 14.75 -2.49 20.23
CA VAL A 32 13.51 -2.90 19.56
C VAL A 32 12.67 -1.66 19.22
N ILE A 33 12.52 -0.73 20.15
CA ILE A 33 11.82 0.55 19.92
C ILE A 33 12.57 1.38 18.86
N GLN A 34 13.89 1.45 18.91
CA GLN A 34 14.71 2.15 17.90
C GLN A 34 14.65 1.45 16.53
N SER A 35 14.61 0.13 16.50
CA SER A 35 14.44 -0.65 15.26
C SER A 35 13.04 -0.46 14.67
N PHE A 36 12.03 -0.31 15.54
CA PHE A 36 10.65 0.00 15.15
C PHE A 36 10.52 1.43 14.63
N THR A 37 11.12 2.43 15.31
CA THR A 37 11.09 3.84 14.90
C THR A 37 11.96 4.13 13.68
N ALA A 38 13.10 3.43 13.50
CA ALA A 38 13.92 3.53 12.30
C ALA A 38 13.19 3.00 11.05
N LYS A 39 12.32 2.00 11.21
CA LYS A 39 11.43 1.50 10.15
C LYS A 39 10.35 2.52 9.73
N LEU A 40 10.11 3.53 10.57
CA LEU A 40 9.22 4.67 10.30
C LEU A 40 9.94 5.91 9.72
N SER A 41 11.22 5.81 9.36
CA SER A 41 11.88 6.85 8.57
C SER A 41 11.33 6.85 7.14
N ARG A 42 10.15 7.47 6.97
CA ARG A 42 9.62 7.92 5.68
C ARG A 42 10.69 8.83 5.08
N LYS A 43 11.52 8.27 4.20
CA LYS A 43 12.29 9.07 3.24
C LYS A 43 11.27 9.99 2.55
N ARG A 44 11.32 11.28 2.87
CA ARG A 44 10.48 12.30 2.24
C ARG A 44 11.03 12.50 0.83
N THR A 45 10.63 11.61 -0.08
CA THR A 45 10.97 11.70 -1.50
C THR A 45 10.39 13.00 -2.03
N LYS A 46 11.28 13.89 -2.47
CA LYS A 46 10.91 15.14 -3.11
C LYS A 46 10.41 14.82 -4.53
N MET A 47 9.15 14.37 -4.62
CA MET A 47 8.47 14.09 -5.87
C MET A 47 7.95 15.39 -6.49
N LYS A 48 7.99 15.49 -7.83
CA LYS A 48 7.29 16.53 -8.58
C LYS A 48 5.94 15.95 -9.05
N PRO A 49 4.80 16.42 -8.52
CA PRO A 49 3.49 15.93 -8.95
C PRO A 49 3.22 16.22 -10.42
N ALA A 50 2.41 15.37 -11.05
CA ALA A 50 1.82 15.63 -12.35
C ALA A 50 0.99 16.93 -12.33
N PRO A 51 0.91 17.66 -13.46
CA PRO A 51 0.08 18.86 -13.55
C PRO A 51 -1.40 18.51 -13.33
N ILE A 52 -2.10 19.42 -12.65
CA ILE A 52 -3.56 19.33 -12.48
C ILE A 52 -4.20 19.43 -13.87
N LYS A 53 -5.16 18.54 -14.17
CA LYS A 53 -5.92 18.56 -15.43
C LYS A 53 -6.90 19.72 -15.46
N GLU A 54 -7.44 20.00 -16.64
CA GLU A 54 -8.52 20.98 -16.82
C GLU A 54 -9.73 20.65 -15.92
N LEU A 55 -10.48 21.69 -15.55
CA LEU A 55 -11.70 21.54 -14.76
C LEU A 55 -12.75 20.76 -15.57
N ILE A 56 -13.44 19.86 -14.89
CA ILE A 56 -14.59 19.12 -15.44
C ILE A 56 -15.85 19.48 -14.65
N THR A 57 -17.02 19.23 -15.22
CA THR A 57 -18.28 19.46 -14.50
C THR A 57 -18.59 18.29 -13.55
N PHE A 58 -19.49 18.51 -12.59
CA PHE A 58 -19.91 17.45 -11.68
C PHE A 58 -20.62 16.30 -12.42
N GLU A 59 -21.37 16.63 -13.47
CA GLU A 59 -22.05 15.65 -14.32
C GLU A 59 -21.06 14.74 -15.05
N ASP A 60 -19.88 15.24 -15.42
CA ASP A 60 -18.83 14.40 -16.00
C ASP A 60 -18.21 13.44 -14.99
N PHE A 61 -18.11 13.86 -13.72
CA PHE A 61 -17.66 12.99 -12.63
C PHE A 61 -18.70 11.90 -12.31
N GLU A 62 -19.99 12.26 -12.22
CA GLU A 62 -21.09 11.33 -11.93
C GLU A 62 -21.24 10.23 -13.00
N LYS A 63 -20.80 10.50 -14.24
CA LYS A 63 -20.75 9.49 -15.31
C LYS A 63 -19.76 8.36 -15.02
N LEU A 64 -18.79 8.50 -14.12
CA LEU A 64 -17.83 7.45 -13.80
C LEU A 64 -18.42 6.50 -12.74
N ASP A 65 -18.51 5.21 -13.05
CA ASP A 65 -18.87 4.20 -12.05
C ASP A 65 -17.59 3.55 -11.54
N ILE A 66 -17.14 4.01 -10.36
CA ILE A 66 -15.98 3.50 -9.65
C ILE A 66 -16.49 2.69 -8.45
N ARG A 67 -16.00 1.45 -8.29
CA ARG A 67 -16.44 0.55 -7.21
C ARG A 67 -15.28 -0.12 -6.53
N VAL A 68 -15.47 -0.42 -5.25
CA VAL A 68 -14.58 -1.35 -4.54
C VAL A 68 -14.88 -2.78 -4.96
N GLY A 69 -13.82 -3.53 -5.28
CA GLY A 69 -13.89 -4.96 -5.54
C GLY A 69 -12.77 -5.70 -4.81
N THR A 70 -13.02 -6.97 -4.49
CA THR A 70 -11.99 -7.86 -3.93
C THR A 70 -11.33 -8.65 -5.05
N ILE A 71 -10.01 -8.65 -5.10
CA ILE A 71 -9.25 -9.46 -6.06
C ILE A 71 -9.23 -10.90 -5.58
N THR A 72 -10.00 -11.78 -6.21
CA THR A 72 -10.13 -13.19 -5.79
C THR A 72 -9.09 -14.11 -6.42
N ALA A 73 -8.54 -13.73 -7.58
CA ALA A 73 -7.46 -14.46 -8.23
C ALA A 73 -6.62 -13.55 -9.13
N VAL A 74 -5.33 -13.85 -9.22
CA VAL A 74 -4.36 -13.20 -10.11
C VAL A 74 -3.73 -14.27 -11.00
N ALA A 75 -3.74 -14.07 -12.31
CA ALA A 75 -3.15 -15.00 -13.27
C ALA A 75 -2.23 -14.27 -14.24
N GLU A 76 -1.25 -14.98 -14.79
CA GLU A 76 -0.39 -14.45 -15.85
C GLU A 76 -1.12 -14.43 -17.19
N VAL A 77 -0.88 -13.37 -17.97
CA VAL A 77 -1.32 -13.30 -19.37
C VAL A 77 -0.17 -13.78 -20.26
N GLU A 78 -0.25 -14.99 -20.81
CA GLU A 78 0.84 -15.63 -21.57
C GLU A 78 1.39 -14.75 -22.71
N LYS A 79 0.49 -14.01 -23.37
CA LYS A 79 0.82 -13.16 -24.52
C LYS A 79 1.31 -11.76 -24.13
N SER A 80 1.57 -11.51 -22.84
CA SER A 80 2.03 -10.20 -22.35
C SER A 80 3.14 -10.31 -21.31
N ARG A 81 4.11 -9.40 -21.41
CA ARG A 81 5.20 -9.26 -20.41
C ARG A 81 4.85 -8.31 -19.27
N LYS A 82 3.76 -7.55 -19.39
CA LYS A 82 3.38 -6.48 -18.46
C LYS A 82 2.05 -6.72 -17.76
N LEU A 83 1.16 -7.48 -18.38
CA LEU A 83 -0.21 -7.64 -17.91
C LEU A 83 -0.34 -8.84 -16.96
N MET A 84 -1.14 -8.64 -15.93
CA MET A 84 -1.73 -9.70 -15.11
C MET A 84 -3.24 -9.65 -15.29
N LYS A 85 -3.87 -10.81 -15.24
CA LYS A 85 -5.32 -10.96 -15.22
C LYS A 85 -5.79 -11.01 -13.78
N LEU A 86 -6.69 -10.10 -13.43
CA LEU A 86 -7.33 -10.02 -12.13
C LEU A 86 -8.77 -10.53 -12.27
N THR A 87 -9.14 -11.50 -11.44
CA THR A 87 -10.54 -11.85 -11.22
C THR A 87 -11.02 -11.07 -10.02
N VAL A 88 -12.02 -10.21 -10.22
CA VAL A 88 -12.48 -9.27 -9.21
C VAL A 88 -13.94 -9.51 -8.89
N ASP A 89 -14.23 -9.71 -7.61
CA ASP A 89 -15.57 -9.86 -7.07
C ASP A 89 -16.14 -8.51 -6.61
N PHE A 90 -17.29 -8.15 -7.17
CA PHE A 90 -18.08 -6.98 -6.80
C PHE A 90 -19.33 -7.35 -5.98
N GLY A 91 -19.44 -8.60 -5.53
CA GLY A 91 -20.52 -9.11 -4.70
C GLY A 91 -21.69 -9.68 -5.52
N ASP A 92 -22.22 -8.89 -6.46
CA ASP A 92 -23.30 -9.30 -7.37
C ASP A 92 -22.80 -9.91 -8.68
N HIS A 93 -21.58 -9.56 -9.10
CA HIS A 93 -20.95 -10.08 -10.30
C HIS A 93 -19.43 -10.14 -10.16
N VAL A 94 -18.80 -10.95 -11.02
CA VAL A 94 -17.35 -11.10 -11.10
C VAL A 94 -16.89 -10.60 -12.47
N ARG A 95 -15.76 -9.89 -12.52
CA ARG A 95 -15.16 -9.41 -13.77
C ARG A 95 -13.71 -9.82 -13.92
N SER A 96 -13.32 -9.99 -15.18
CA SER A 96 -11.92 -10.12 -15.58
C SER A 96 -11.35 -8.75 -15.94
N ILE A 97 -10.32 -8.30 -15.21
CA ILE A 97 -9.67 -7.00 -15.42
C ILE A 97 -8.18 -7.24 -15.68
N LEU A 98 -7.65 -6.70 -16.77
CA LEU A 98 -6.23 -6.79 -17.09
C LEU A 98 -5.50 -5.56 -16.57
N ALA A 99 -4.45 -5.76 -15.78
CA ALA A 99 -3.69 -4.69 -15.13
C ALA A 99 -2.19 -4.79 -15.43
N GLY A 100 -1.53 -3.65 -15.62
CA GLY A 100 -0.11 -3.54 -15.99
C GLY A 100 0.91 -3.83 -14.88
N ILE A 101 0.53 -4.58 -13.85
CA ILE A 101 1.27 -4.69 -12.59
C ILE A 101 2.43 -5.69 -12.59
N LYS A 102 2.61 -6.50 -13.65
CA LYS A 102 3.54 -7.65 -13.65
C LYS A 102 4.99 -7.25 -13.39
N GLN A 103 5.41 -6.10 -13.89
CA GLN A 103 6.78 -5.58 -13.76
C GLN A 103 6.93 -4.53 -12.64
N GLU A 104 5.83 -4.11 -12.04
CA GLU A 104 5.79 -3.03 -11.06
C GLU A 104 5.98 -3.54 -9.63
N ARG A 105 5.87 -4.86 -9.43
CA ARG A 105 5.97 -5.54 -8.13
C ARG A 105 6.93 -6.70 -8.21
N GLU A 106 7.62 -6.98 -7.11
CA GLU A 106 8.45 -8.18 -6.98
C GLU A 106 7.59 -9.45 -7.05
N ASN A 107 6.41 -9.41 -6.40
CA ASN A 107 5.42 -10.48 -6.47
C ASN A 107 4.04 -9.92 -6.84
N PRO A 108 3.55 -10.10 -8.09
CA PRO A 108 2.25 -9.59 -8.49
C PRO A 108 1.07 -10.34 -7.85
N PHE A 109 1.27 -11.53 -7.30
CA PHE A 109 0.21 -12.32 -6.63
C PHE A 109 -0.10 -11.81 -5.22
N GLU A 110 0.73 -10.93 -4.65
CA GLU A 110 0.54 -10.39 -3.30
C GLU A 110 -0.76 -9.58 -3.10
N ILE A 111 -1.44 -9.27 -4.20
CA ILE A 111 -2.67 -8.47 -4.20
C ILE A 111 -3.93 -9.33 -4.13
N GLU A 112 -3.81 -10.65 -4.25
CA GLU A 112 -4.93 -11.56 -4.01
C GLU A 112 -5.49 -11.36 -2.59
N GLY A 113 -6.81 -11.37 -2.48
CA GLY A 113 -7.55 -11.11 -1.25
C GLY A 113 -7.64 -9.63 -0.85
N LYS A 114 -6.95 -8.70 -1.55
CA LYS A 114 -7.05 -7.27 -1.24
C LYS A 114 -8.23 -6.61 -1.93
N GLN A 115 -8.78 -5.59 -1.27
CA GLN A 115 -9.72 -4.67 -1.89
C GLN A 115 -8.98 -3.57 -2.65
N ALA A 116 -9.52 -3.19 -3.79
CA ALA A 116 -9.05 -2.05 -4.57
C ALA A 116 -10.22 -1.34 -5.27
N LEU A 117 -9.97 -0.13 -5.78
CA LEU A 117 -10.91 0.59 -6.63
C LEU A 117 -10.77 0.20 -8.10
N PHE A 118 -11.91 0.08 -8.77
CA PHE A 118 -12.00 -0.27 -10.18
C PHE A 118 -13.03 0.62 -10.88
N VAL A 119 -12.73 1.01 -12.12
CA VAL A 119 -13.70 1.66 -13.00
C VAL A 119 -14.42 0.56 -13.80
N VAL A 120 -15.75 0.49 -13.66
CA VAL A 120 -16.56 -0.65 -14.14
C VAL A 120 -17.45 -0.32 -15.34
N ASN A 121 -17.58 0.96 -15.71
CA ASN A 121 -18.43 1.38 -16.83
C ASN A 121 -17.65 1.82 -18.08
N LEU A 122 -16.38 1.44 -18.19
CA LEU A 122 -15.61 1.57 -19.42
C LEU A 122 -15.99 0.45 -20.41
N PRO A 123 -15.93 0.70 -21.73
CA PRO A 123 -16.13 -0.34 -22.72
C PRO A 123 -15.07 -1.43 -22.59
N GLU A 124 -15.45 -2.67 -22.87
CA GLU A 124 -14.52 -3.80 -22.84
C GLU A 124 -13.36 -3.58 -23.81
N GLN A 125 -12.15 -3.85 -23.35
CA GLN A 125 -10.94 -3.70 -24.17
C GLN A 125 -10.28 -5.06 -24.37
N LYS A 126 -10.07 -5.43 -25.64
CA LYS A 126 -9.32 -6.63 -26.01
C LYS A 126 -7.83 -6.30 -26.06
N MET A 127 -7.02 -7.03 -25.29
CA MET A 127 -5.57 -6.89 -25.29
C MET A 127 -4.90 -8.24 -25.01
N ALA A 128 -3.78 -8.51 -25.67
CA ALA A 128 -3.04 -9.77 -25.55
C ALA A 128 -3.92 -11.05 -25.71
N GLY A 129 -5.01 -10.97 -26.49
CA GLY A 129 -5.92 -12.10 -26.72
C GLY A 129 -6.96 -12.33 -25.63
N GLU A 130 -7.03 -11.48 -24.61
CA GLU A 130 -8.01 -11.53 -23.52
C GLU A 130 -8.86 -10.25 -23.48
N VAL A 131 -9.99 -10.31 -22.77
CA VAL A 131 -10.94 -9.20 -22.60
C VAL A 131 -10.78 -8.61 -21.20
N SER A 132 -10.54 -7.29 -21.12
CA SER A 132 -10.61 -6.52 -19.88
C SER A 132 -11.97 -5.84 -19.77
N GLN A 133 -12.70 -6.12 -18.70
CA GLN A 133 -14.06 -5.63 -18.44
C GLN A 133 -14.09 -4.48 -17.43
N GLY A 134 -12.99 -3.74 -17.36
CA GLY A 134 -12.80 -2.64 -16.43
C GLY A 134 -11.35 -2.20 -16.39
N MET A 135 -11.07 -1.29 -15.47
CA MET A 135 -9.74 -0.73 -15.24
C MET A 135 -9.45 -0.67 -13.75
N LEU A 136 -8.27 -1.12 -13.33
CA LEU A 136 -7.76 -0.91 -11.98
C LEU A 136 -7.46 0.59 -11.77
N PHE A 137 -7.99 1.18 -10.70
CA PHE A 137 -7.82 2.59 -10.39
C PHE A 137 -6.68 2.76 -9.36
N ASP A 138 -5.44 2.67 -9.86
CA ASP A 138 -4.22 2.76 -9.06
C ASP A 138 -3.67 4.19 -8.94
N ILE A 139 -2.70 4.38 -8.06
CA ILE A 139 -2.10 5.68 -7.73
C ILE A 139 -0.62 5.65 -8.05
N GLY A 140 -0.13 6.66 -8.78
CA GLY A 140 1.31 6.92 -8.97
C GLY A 140 1.80 6.92 -10.41
N TYR A 141 1.04 6.38 -11.37
CA TYR A 141 1.48 6.27 -12.76
C TYR A 141 1.83 7.63 -13.39
N ALA A 142 0.97 8.64 -13.21
CA ALA A 142 1.19 9.99 -13.73
C ALA A 142 2.41 10.68 -13.07
N ASP A 143 2.71 10.32 -11.83
CA ASP A 143 3.82 10.85 -11.03
C ASP A 143 5.13 10.07 -11.22
N LYS A 144 5.13 9.06 -12.11
CA LYS A 144 6.27 8.15 -12.36
C LYS A 144 6.73 7.38 -11.11
N LEU A 145 5.79 7.10 -10.21
CA LEU A 145 6.01 6.19 -9.10
C LEU A 145 5.64 4.77 -9.50
N THR A 146 6.11 3.80 -8.72
CA THR A 146 5.55 2.44 -8.74
C THR A 146 4.07 2.51 -8.34
N PRO A 147 3.12 2.10 -9.20
CA PRO A 147 1.71 2.21 -8.90
C PRO A 147 1.30 1.39 -7.67
N CYS A 148 0.49 1.99 -6.81
CA CYS A 148 -0.07 1.33 -5.63
C CYS A 148 -1.60 1.24 -5.73
N LEU A 149 -2.18 0.23 -5.08
CA LEU A 149 -3.63 0.04 -5.06
C LEU A 149 -4.26 1.18 -4.25
N ALA A 150 -5.36 1.75 -4.75
CA ALA A 150 -6.26 2.56 -3.94
C ALA A 150 -7.15 1.62 -3.11
N ILE A 151 -6.92 1.58 -1.79
CA ILE A 151 -7.60 0.66 -0.85
C ILE A 151 -8.46 1.50 0.10
N PRO A 152 -9.70 1.08 0.42
CA PRO A 152 -10.48 1.73 1.47
C PRO A 152 -9.81 1.60 2.85
N GLU A 153 -10.01 2.57 3.74
CA GLU A 153 -9.43 2.55 5.10
C GLU A 153 -9.89 1.33 5.93
N ALA A 154 -11.13 0.90 5.71
CA ALA A 154 -11.71 -0.27 6.31
C ALA A 154 -12.31 -1.18 5.23
N THR A 155 -12.51 -2.45 5.57
CA THR A 155 -13.23 -3.37 4.69
C THR A 155 -14.66 -2.88 4.51
N ILE A 156 -15.08 -2.71 3.26
CA ILE A 156 -16.45 -2.34 2.89
C ILE A 156 -17.06 -3.43 1.99
N PRO A 157 -18.39 -3.52 1.89
CA PRO A 157 -19.02 -4.49 1.00
C PRO A 157 -18.52 -4.36 -0.44
N ASN A 158 -18.22 -5.49 -1.09
CA ASN A 158 -17.87 -5.51 -2.51
C ASN A 158 -18.99 -4.87 -3.34
N GLY A 159 -18.61 -4.14 -4.39
CA GLY A 159 -19.54 -3.42 -5.24
C GLY A 159 -19.98 -2.05 -4.70
N SER A 160 -19.54 -1.65 -3.51
CA SER A 160 -19.77 -0.30 -2.98
C SER A 160 -19.20 0.75 -3.95
N ARG A 161 -20.03 1.72 -4.33
CA ARG A 161 -19.66 2.80 -5.24
C ARG A 161 -18.87 3.89 -4.52
N ALA A 162 -17.81 4.37 -5.17
CA ALA A 162 -17.11 5.58 -4.74
C ALA A 162 -17.95 6.81 -5.12
N GLY A 163 -18.17 7.70 -4.16
CA GLY A 163 -18.96 8.93 -4.32
C GLY A 163 -18.09 10.17 -4.27
#